data_AF-A0A349HTV2-F1
#
_entry.id   AF-A0A349HTV2-F1
#
_cell.length_a   1.000
_cell.length_b   1.000
_cell.length_c   1.000
_cell.angle_alpha   90.00
_cell.angle_beta   90.00
_cell.angle_gamma   90.00
#
_symmetry.space_group_name_H-M   'P 1'
#
loop_
_entity.id
_entity.type
_entity.pdbx_description
1 polymer ?
#
loop_
_entity_poly.entity_id
_entity_poly.type
_entity_poly.pdbx_seq_one_letter_code
_entity_poly.pdbx_strand_id
1 'polypeptide(L)'
;MDFISEDKRTINLPVPLGTTVYGYLTVCCDACMFQKEKFKEIFGDVPGRCGKDKPCHTRLTGIQTIAVNLKNIDAVLEGWHKDIFETFNEAVQAGIKYTTENRKKLIKAGIKLDERGYSIIEEK
;
A
#
# COMPACT_ATOMS: atom_id res chain seq x y z
N MET A 1 27.94 -6.32 -40.03
CA MET A 1 27.35 -7.41 -39.22
C MET A 1 26.51 -6.71 -38.18
N ASP A 2 25.32 -6.26 -38.56
CA ASP A 2 24.50 -5.45 -37.66
C ASP A 2 23.38 -6.34 -37.14
N PHE A 3 23.73 -7.06 -36.07
CA PHE A 3 22.78 -7.75 -35.20
C PHE A 3 22.00 -6.69 -34.42
N ILE A 4 20.99 -6.10 -35.03
CA ILE A 4 19.88 -5.51 -34.30
C ILE A 4 18.65 -6.27 -34.76
N SER A 5 18.33 -7.36 -34.06
CA SER A 5 17.07 -8.04 -34.26
C SER A 5 15.92 -7.10 -33.89
N GLU A 6 14.83 -7.18 -34.64
CA GLU A 6 13.58 -6.42 -34.44
C GLU A 6 12.88 -6.71 -33.09
N ASP A 7 13.50 -7.51 -32.22
CA ASP A 7 13.01 -7.93 -30.90
C ASP A 7 13.53 -7.07 -29.73
N LYS A 8 13.98 -5.83 -29.98
CA LYS A 8 14.37 -4.93 -28.89
C LYS A 8 13.15 -4.45 -28.11
N ARG A 9 12.80 -5.17 -27.05
CA ARG A 9 11.86 -4.69 -26.02
C ARG A 9 12.59 -3.68 -25.12
N THR A 10 12.17 -2.42 -25.17
CA THR A 10 12.63 -1.37 -24.26
C THR A 10 11.65 -1.25 -23.09
N ILE A 11 12.20 -1.12 -21.87
CA ILE A 11 11.42 -0.80 -20.68
C ILE A 11 11.67 0.67 -20.37
N ASN A 12 10.59 1.47 -20.36
CA ASN A 12 10.67 2.87 -19.95
C ASN A 12 10.55 2.93 -18.43
N LEU A 13 11.61 3.40 -17.77
CA LEU A 13 11.61 3.62 -16.34
C LEU A 13 11.09 5.02 -16.02
N PRO A 14 10.28 5.18 -14.96
CA PRO A 14 9.82 6.48 -14.53
C PRO A 14 10.98 7.34 -13.99
N VAL A 15 12.01 6.70 -13.45
CA VAL A 15 13.26 7.33 -13.00
C VAL A 15 14.48 6.47 -13.39
N PRO A 16 15.68 7.07 -13.53
CA PRO A 16 16.90 6.32 -13.84
C PRO A 16 17.25 5.26 -12.77
N LEU A 17 17.91 4.18 -13.20
CA LEU A 17 18.56 3.26 -12.27
C LEU A 17 19.54 4.00 -11.36
N GLY A 18 19.64 3.58 -10.10
CA GLY A 18 20.44 4.23 -9.05
C GLY A 18 19.73 5.38 -8.35
N THR A 19 18.60 5.87 -8.88
CA THR A 19 17.80 6.90 -8.21
C THR A 19 17.17 6.36 -6.93
N THR A 20 17.06 7.21 -5.91
CA THR A 20 16.26 6.89 -4.71
C THR A 20 14.82 7.30 -4.94
N VAL A 21 13.88 6.37 -4.75
CA VAL A 21 12.43 6.62 -4.73
C VAL A 21 11.86 6.29 -3.36
N TYR A 22 10.62 6.69 -3.11
CA TYR A 22 10.02 6.67 -1.79
C TYR A 22 8.70 5.91 -1.81
N GLY A 23 8.55 4.94 -0.91
CA GLY A 23 7.30 4.22 -0.73
C GLY A 23 6.69 4.43 0.64
N TYR A 24 5.37 4.50 0.75
CA TYR A 24 4.73 4.58 2.07
C TYR A 24 4.48 3.19 2.67
N LEU A 25 4.57 3.10 3.99
CA LEU A 25 4.30 1.90 4.76
C LEU A 25 3.04 2.09 5.60
N THR A 26 2.15 1.10 5.59
CA THR A 26 0.92 1.13 6.36
C THR A 26 0.82 -0.06 7.30
N VAL A 27 0.08 0.12 8.40
CA VAL A 27 -0.21 -0.94 9.37
C VAL A 27 -1.71 -1.13 9.53
N CYS A 28 -2.13 -2.36 9.80
CA CYS A 28 -3.53 -2.72 9.99
C CYS A 28 -4.12 -2.16 11.28
N CYS A 29 -5.44 -1.98 11.30
CA CYS A 29 -6.23 -1.70 12.49
C CYS A 29 -6.76 -2.98 13.16
N ASP A 30 -6.42 -4.16 12.67
CA ASP A 30 -6.82 -5.44 13.28
C ASP A 30 -8.32 -5.73 13.30
N ALA A 31 -9.13 -4.98 12.54
CA ALA A 31 -10.58 -5.19 12.44
C ALA A 31 -10.95 -6.60 11.94
N CYS A 32 -10.12 -7.21 11.09
CA CYS A 32 -10.32 -8.59 10.64
C CYS A 32 -10.17 -9.63 11.77
N MET A 33 -9.55 -9.25 12.89
CA MET A 33 -9.37 -10.11 14.07
C MET A 33 -10.39 -9.78 15.16
N PHE A 34 -10.50 -8.50 15.55
CA PHE A 34 -11.28 -8.09 16.72
C PHE A 34 -12.75 -7.74 16.42
N GLN A 35 -13.09 -7.46 15.16
CA GLN A 35 -14.46 -7.24 14.68
C GLN A 35 -14.74 -8.18 13.49
N LYS A 36 -14.31 -9.44 13.59
CA LYS A 36 -14.26 -10.41 12.49
C LYS A 36 -15.59 -10.62 11.77
N GLU A 37 -16.68 -10.76 12.51
CA GLU A 37 -18.02 -10.99 11.94
C GLU A 37 -18.43 -9.79 11.08
N LYS A 38 -18.28 -8.57 11.61
CA LYS A 38 -18.56 -7.34 10.87
C LYS A 38 -17.63 -7.14 9.68
N PHE A 39 -16.33 -7.39 9.86
CA PHE A 39 -15.36 -7.29 8.78
C PHE A 39 -15.68 -8.24 7.63
N LYS A 40 -16.07 -9.49 7.95
CA LYS A 40 -16.49 -10.50 6.96
C LYS A 40 -17.80 -10.14 6.27
N GLU A 41 -18.75 -9.52 6.98
CA GLU A 41 -19.99 -9.00 6.39
C GLU A 41 -19.69 -7.94 5.31
N ILE A 42 -18.74 -7.05 5.57
CA ILE A 42 -18.44 -5.91 4.69
C ILE A 42 -17.57 -6.31 3.49
N PHE A 43 -16.54 -7.13 3.71
CA PHE A 43 -15.50 -7.41 2.71
C PHE A 43 -15.51 -8.86 2.21
N GLY A 44 -16.42 -9.70 2.71
CA GLY A 44 -16.41 -11.13 2.48
C GLY A 44 -15.29 -11.85 3.23
N ASP A 45 -15.09 -13.13 2.92
CA ASP A 45 -13.81 -13.77 3.26
C ASP A 45 -12.74 -13.11 2.40
N VAL A 46 -11.74 -12.51 3.05
CA VAL A 46 -10.57 -11.96 2.38
C VAL A 46 -9.47 -13.04 2.46
N PRO A 47 -9.35 -13.93 1.46
CA PRO A 47 -8.34 -14.98 1.48
C PRO A 47 -6.93 -14.39 1.37
N GLY A 48 -5.96 -15.08 1.98
CA GLY A 48 -4.53 -14.76 1.87
C GLY A 48 -3.91 -14.21 3.15
N ARG A 49 -2.61 -13.87 3.07
CA ARG A 49 -1.86 -13.22 4.16
C ARG A 49 -2.20 -11.73 4.22
N CYS A 50 -2.10 -11.15 5.42
CA CYS A 50 -2.25 -9.70 5.63
C CYS A 50 -1.29 -8.92 4.72
N GLY A 51 -1.73 -7.80 4.16
CA GLY A 51 -1.01 -7.04 3.13
C GLY A 51 -1.45 -5.59 3.04
N LYS A 52 -0.56 -4.71 2.56
CA LYS A 52 -0.78 -3.25 2.50
C LYS A 52 -2.01 -2.83 1.68
N ASP A 53 -2.41 -3.67 0.74
CA ASP A 53 -3.58 -3.54 -0.15
C ASP A 53 -4.92 -3.78 0.58
N LYS A 54 -4.88 -4.32 1.81
CA LYS A 54 -6.11 -4.63 2.54
C LYS A 54 -6.76 -3.38 3.10
N PRO A 55 -8.11 -3.32 3.12
CA PRO A 55 -8.85 -2.16 3.59
C PRO A 55 -8.64 -1.86 5.08
N CYS A 56 -8.18 -2.85 5.86
CA CYS A 56 -7.82 -2.67 7.26
C CYS A 56 -6.52 -1.90 7.49
N HIS A 57 -5.75 -1.55 6.45
CA HIS A 57 -4.53 -0.74 6.58
C HIS A 57 -4.87 0.76 6.60
N THR A 58 -5.02 1.31 7.80
CA THR A 58 -5.60 2.65 8.06
C THR A 58 -4.65 3.62 8.76
N ARG A 59 -3.38 3.25 8.89
CA ARG A 59 -2.36 4.02 9.62
C ARG A 59 -1.07 4.05 8.85
N LEU A 60 -0.50 5.24 8.66
CA LEU A 60 0.80 5.45 8.06
C LEU A 60 1.87 5.24 9.13
N THR A 61 2.78 4.30 8.92
CA THR A 61 3.85 4.00 9.89
C THR A 61 5.20 4.57 9.51
N GLY A 62 5.38 4.99 8.26
CA GLY A 62 6.63 5.58 7.79
C GLY A 62 6.76 5.56 6.28
N ILE A 63 7.90 6.07 5.82
CA ILE A 63 8.31 6.08 4.42
C ILE A 63 9.58 5.24 4.30
N GLN A 64 9.60 4.30 3.36
CA GLN A 64 10.79 3.55 2.98
C GLN A 64 11.49 4.23 1.81
N THR A 65 12.82 4.24 1.85
CA THR A 65 13.67 4.65 0.73
C THR A 65 14.05 3.41 -0.07
N ILE A 66 13.99 3.53 -1.40
CA ILE A 66 14.24 2.42 -2.32
C ILE A 66 15.24 2.91 -3.36
N ALA A 67 16.44 2.35 -3.36
CA ALA A 67 17.38 2.55 -4.46
C ALA A 67 16.94 1.71 -5.65
N VAL A 68 16.60 2.34 -6.78
CA VAL A 68 16.13 1.66 -7.98
C VAL A 68 17.28 0.87 -8.60
N ASN A 69 17.12 -0.43 -8.75
CA ASN A 69 18.11 -1.31 -9.35
C ASN A 69 17.44 -2.46 -10.09
N LEU A 70 18.21 -3.24 -10.85
CA LEU A 70 17.65 -4.32 -11.67
C LEU A 70 16.90 -5.40 -10.86
N LYS A 71 17.18 -5.55 -9.56
CA LYS A 71 16.54 -6.57 -8.72
C LYS A 71 15.14 -6.16 -8.24
N ASN A 72 14.83 -4.87 -8.20
CA ASN A 72 13.56 -4.35 -7.68
C ASN A 72 12.76 -3.53 -8.70
N ILE A 73 13.21 -3.51 -9.96
CA ILE A 73 12.64 -2.69 -11.02
C ILE A 73 11.16 -3.01 -11.28
N ASP A 74 10.80 -4.29 -11.31
CA ASP A 74 9.41 -4.72 -11.53
C ASP A 74 8.50 -4.23 -10.39
N ALA A 75 8.95 -4.37 -9.15
CA ALA A 75 8.20 -3.88 -7.98
C ALA A 75 8.07 -2.35 -7.97
N VAL A 76 9.10 -1.62 -8.40
CA VAL A 76 9.06 -0.16 -8.54
C VAL A 76 8.05 0.26 -9.59
N LEU A 77 8.04 -0.42 -10.75
CA LEU A 77 7.09 -0.16 -11.83
C LEU A 77 5.64 -0.50 -11.43
N GLU A 78 5.43 -1.62 -10.76
CA GLU A 78 4.11 -2.04 -10.29
C GLU A 78 3.53 -1.09 -9.23
N GLY A 79 4.38 -0.58 -8.34
CA GLY A 79 4.03 0.34 -7.25
C GLY A 79 4.01 1.82 -7.66
N TRP A 80 4.50 2.18 -8.84
CA TRP A 80 4.64 3.57 -9.27
C TRP A 80 3.30 4.32 -9.23
N HIS A 81 3.28 5.50 -8.60
CA HIS A 81 2.09 6.32 -8.32
C HIS A 81 0.97 5.65 -7.50
N LYS A 82 1.13 4.39 -7.09
CA LYS A 82 0.20 3.69 -6.17
C LYS A 82 0.72 3.78 -4.74
N ASP A 83 1.97 3.36 -4.55
CA ASP A 83 2.64 3.30 -3.27
C ASP A 83 4.13 3.62 -3.31
N ILE A 84 4.69 3.84 -4.51
CA ILE A 84 6.06 4.32 -4.75
C ILE A 84 5.99 5.62 -5.56
N PHE A 85 6.79 6.60 -5.16
CA PHE A 85 6.80 7.97 -5.69
C PHE A 85 8.22 8.48 -5.85
N GLU A 86 8.39 9.48 -6.71
CA GLU A 86 9.68 10.11 -6.95
C GLU A 86 10.18 10.87 -5.72
N THR A 87 9.28 11.53 -4.98
CA THR A 87 9.66 12.35 -3.82
C THR A 87 9.09 11.82 -2.50
N PHE A 88 9.81 12.12 -1.41
CA PHE A 88 9.37 11.81 -0.05
C PHE A 88 8.00 12.41 0.26
N ASN A 89 7.78 13.67 -0.12
CA ASN A 89 6.54 14.38 0.18
C ASN A 89 5.34 13.77 -0.54
N GLU A 90 5.49 13.37 -1.81
CA GLU A 90 4.43 12.65 -2.53
C GLU A 90 4.06 11.35 -1.82
N ALA A 91 5.06 10.57 -1.39
CA ALA A 91 4.83 9.33 -0.65
C ALA A 91 4.08 9.59 0.67
N VAL A 92 4.43 10.64 1.41
CA VAL A 92 3.71 11.04 2.63
C VAL A 92 2.26 11.41 2.33
N GLN A 93 2.02 12.28 1.36
CA GLN A 93 0.66 12.74 1.03
C GLN A 93 -0.21 11.59 0.54
N ALA A 94 0.35 10.72 -0.31
CA ALA A 94 -0.35 9.52 -0.79
C ALA A 94 -0.68 8.56 0.35
N GLY A 95 0.26 8.33 1.27
CA GLY A 95 0.05 7.47 2.45
C GLY A 95 -1.01 8.03 3.40
N ILE A 96 -1.00 9.34 3.68
CA ILE A 96 -2.03 10.01 4.49
C ILE A 96 -3.39 9.89 3.83
N LYS A 97 -3.47 10.17 2.52
CA LYS A 97 -4.71 10.06 1.75
C LYS A 97 -5.27 8.65 1.79
N TYR A 98 -4.45 7.66 1.44
CA TYR A 98 -4.83 6.23 1.43
C TYR A 98 -5.37 5.77 2.79
N THR A 99 -4.63 6.04 3.86
CA THR A 99 -5.00 5.62 5.21
C THR A 99 -6.25 6.33 5.72
N THR A 100 -6.41 7.62 5.40
CA THR A 100 -7.61 8.40 5.72
C THR A 100 -8.85 7.88 4.99
N GLU A 101 -8.73 7.57 3.70
CA GLU A 101 -9.82 7.01 2.89
C GLU A 101 -10.24 5.63 3.42
N ASN A 102 -9.28 4.75 3.74
CA ASN A 102 -9.56 3.44 4.32
C ASN A 102 -10.25 3.57 5.69
N ARG A 103 -9.78 4.48 6.54
CA ARG A 103 -10.41 4.74 7.85
C ARG A 103 -11.86 5.19 7.68
N LYS A 104 -12.12 6.13 6.77
CA LYS A 104 -13.48 6.61 6.46
C LYS A 104 -14.38 5.49 5.96
N LYS A 105 -13.88 4.64 5.05
CA LYS A 105 -14.64 3.48 4.54
C LYS A 105 -15.02 2.51 5.65
N LEU A 106 -14.09 2.17 6.54
CA LEU A 106 -14.34 1.26 7.66
C LEU A 106 -15.35 1.81 8.65
N ILE A 107 -15.19 3.07 9.08
CA ILE A 107 -16.12 3.73 10.00
C ILE A 107 -17.52 3.79 9.38
N LYS A 108 -17.63 4.18 8.10
CA LYS A 108 -18.90 4.22 7.37
C LYS A 108 -19.55 2.84 7.28
N ALA A 109 -18.76 1.79 7.20
CA ALA A 109 -19.23 0.40 7.16
C ALA A 109 -19.56 -0.17 8.55
N GLY A 110 -19.34 0.60 9.62
CA GLY A 110 -19.70 0.23 11.00
C GLY A 110 -18.57 -0.42 11.80
N ILE A 111 -17.33 -0.43 11.30
CA ILE A 111 -16.17 -0.86 12.09
C ILE A 111 -15.80 0.25 13.09
N LYS A 112 -15.75 -0.11 14.37
CA LYS A 112 -15.40 0.79 15.47
C LYS A 112 -13.89 0.91 15.62
N LEU A 113 -13.36 2.13 15.61
CA LEU A 113 -11.94 2.39 15.79
C LEU A 113 -11.70 3.29 16.99
N ASP A 114 -10.59 3.10 17.70
CA ASP A 114 -10.13 4.00 18.76
C ASP A 114 -9.50 5.29 18.20
N GLU A 115 -9.09 6.19 19.09
CA GLU A 115 -8.43 7.46 18.73
C GLU A 115 -7.12 7.27 17.94
N ARG A 116 -6.46 6.12 18.10
CA ARG A 116 -5.22 5.75 17.43
C ARG A 116 -5.46 5.02 16.11
N GLY A 117 -6.71 4.69 15.79
CA GLY A 117 -7.14 3.99 14.60
C GLY A 117 -7.04 2.47 14.67
N TYR A 118 -6.91 1.87 15.86
CA TYR A 118 -7.05 0.43 16.08
C TYR A 118 -8.51 0.03 16.21
N SER A 119 -8.83 -1.20 15.84
CA SER A 119 -10.13 -1.81 16.08
C SER A 119 -10.37 -1.92 17.58
N ILE A 120 -11.54 -1.44 18.02
CA ILE A 120 -12.02 -1.69 19.37
C ILE A 120 -12.42 -3.18 19.45
N ILE A 121 -12.10 -3.84 20.55
CA ILE A 121 -12.55 -5.20 20.83
C ILE A 121 -14.04 -5.11 21.19
N GLU A 122 -14.90 -5.78 20.43
CA GLU A 122 -16.27 -5.99 20.89
C GLU A 122 -16.24 -7.13 21.91
N GLU A 123 -16.39 -6.79 23.19
CA GLU A 123 -16.72 -7.79 24.21
C GLU A 123 -18.06 -8.43 23.80
N LYS A 124 -18.07 -9.76 23.69
CA LYS A 124 -19.28 -10.54 23.42
C LYS A 124 -20.14 -10.66 24.67
#